data_AF-A0A7W7Z555-F1
#
_entry.id   AF-A0A7W7Z555-F1
#
_cell.length_a   1.000
_cell.length_b   1.000
_cell.length_c   1.000
_cell.angle_alpha   90.00
_cell.angle_beta   90.00
_cell.angle_gamma   90.00
#
_symmetry.space_group_name_H-M   'P 1'
#
loop_
_entity.id
_entity.type
_entity.pdbx_description
1 polymer ?
#
loop_
_entity_poly.entity_id
_entity_poly.type
_entity_poly.pdbx_seq_one_letter_code
_entity_poly.pdbx_strand_id
1 'polypeptide(L)'
;MREFHFRAPTLFDASVKSSVEDELILHDSRGTAEHLAKFKKLALWLKSEMVNAGLAADGPGFDEGGSWMIQVPSNDGAFVLCTVSASGGDDPRFVLLVDEFGGAPEDVGHVIEKILRNAREIGELRNIDN
;
A
#
# COMPACT_ATOMS: atom_id res chain seq x y z
N MET A 1 -2.89 -14.98 2.82
CA MET A 1 -2.71 -13.58 3.26
C MET A 1 -1.31 -13.42 3.80
N ARG A 2 -0.57 -12.40 3.36
CA ARG A 2 0.73 -12.02 3.92
C ARG A 2 0.66 -10.61 4.49
N GLU A 3 1.40 -10.37 5.56
CA GLU A 3 1.38 -9.09 6.27
C GLU A 3 2.80 -8.58 6.54
N PHE A 4 3.10 -7.38 6.04
CA PHE A 4 4.39 -6.74 6.19
C PHE A 4 4.28 -5.47 7.01
N HIS A 5 5.11 -5.36 8.04
CA HIS A 5 5.24 -4.18 8.88
C HIS A 5 6.57 -3.53 8.60
N PHE A 6 6.57 -2.25 8.25
CA PHE A 6 7.82 -1.57 7.94
C PHE A 6 7.81 -0.06 8.18
N ARG A 7 9.01 0.52 8.13
CA ARG A 7 9.24 1.97 8.15
C ARG A 7 9.80 2.43 6.82
N ALA A 8 9.22 3.51 6.29
CA ALA A 8 9.64 4.14 5.04
C ALA A 8 9.61 5.68 5.15
N PRO A 9 10.48 6.30 5.97
CA PRO A 9 10.38 7.72 6.29
C PRO A 9 10.51 8.64 5.08
N THR A 10 11.25 8.24 4.04
CA THR A 10 11.39 9.01 2.79
C THR A 10 10.14 8.96 1.91
N LEU A 11 9.23 8.01 2.16
CA LEU A 11 7.97 7.81 1.45
C LEU A 11 6.76 8.35 2.23
N PHE A 12 6.98 8.86 3.44
CA PHE A 12 6.01 9.61 4.22
C PHE A 12 6.20 11.12 4.03
N ASP A 13 5.11 11.85 3.83
CA ASP A 13 5.13 13.30 3.74
C ASP A 13 4.16 13.89 4.76
N ALA A 14 4.67 14.18 5.95
CA ALA A 14 3.89 14.77 7.04
C ALA A 14 3.33 16.17 6.71
N SER A 15 3.91 16.85 5.71
CA SER A 15 3.56 18.22 5.33
C SER A 15 2.40 18.29 4.33
N VAL A 16 2.13 17.18 3.64
CA VAL A 16 1.02 17.06 2.70
C VAL A 16 -0.32 17.19 3.43
N LYS A 17 -1.22 17.94 2.79
CA LYS A 17 -2.63 18.05 3.17
C LYS A 17 -3.48 17.35 2.11
N SER A 18 -4.67 16.89 2.49
CA SER A 18 -5.66 16.37 1.56
C SER A 18 -6.06 17.41 0.52
N SER A 19 -6.45 16.94 -0.66
CA SER A 19 -7.15 17.78 -1.63
C SER A 19 -8.64 17.87 -1.28
N VAL A 20 -9.32 18.91 -1.77
CA VAL A 20 -10.77 19.08 -1.61
C VAL A 20 -11.53 17.90 -2.25
N GLU A 21 -11.00 17.33 -3.33
CA GLU A 21 -11.58 16.16 -4.01
C GLU A 21 -11.49 14.90 -3.12
N ASP A 22 -10.33 14.66 -2.49
CA ASP A 22 -10.16 13.54 -1.56
C ASP A 22 -11.10 13.68 -0.33
N GLU A 23 -11.26 14.90 0.19
CA GLU A 23 -12.16 15.20 1.32
C GLU A 23 -13.64 15.00 0.98
N LEU A 24 -14.05 15.32 -0.25
CA LEU A 24 -15.43 15.13 -0.72
C LEU A 24 -15.81 13.67 -0.87
N ILE A 25 -14.87 12.83 -1.33
CA ILE A 25 -15.13 11.40 -1.53
C ILE A 25 -15.19 10.66 -0.19
N LEU A 26 -14.43 11.11 0.82
CA LEU A 26 -14.36 10.49 2.15
C LEU A 26 -15.43 11.00 3.14
N HIS A 27 -16.48 11.67 2.65
CA HIS A 27 -17.66 12.10 3.41
C HIS A 27 -17.38 12.58 4.86
N ASP A 28 -16.92 13.83 4.99
CA ASP A 28 -16.70 14.55 6.27
C ASP A 28 -15.66 13.97 7.25
N SER A 29 -14.87 12.97 6.83
CA SER A 29 -13.73 12.47 7.61
C SER A 29 -12.41 13.16 7.23
N ARG A 30 -12.37 14.50 7.38
CA ARG A 30 -11.20 15.33 7.01
C ARG A 30 -9.87 14.82 7.59
N GLY A 31 -9.90 14.28 8.82
CA GLY A 31 -8.72 13.67 9.44
C GLY A 31 -8.22 12.41 8.71
N THR A 32 -9.13 11.62 8.14
CA THR A 32 -8.81 10.43 7.34
C THR A 32 -8.22 10.81 6.00
N ALA A 33 -8.79 11.82 5.32
CA ALA A 33 -8.26 12.33 4.06
C ALA A 33 -6.84 12.89 4.23
N GLU A 34 -6.62 13.72 5.26
CA GLU A 34 -5.29 14.26 5.57
C GLU A 34 -4.30 13.14 5.91
N HIS A 35 -4.74 12.12 6.68
CA HIS A 35 -3.90 10.97 7.02
C HIS A 35 -3.50 10.19 5.76
N LEU A 36 -4.46 9.83 4.91
CA LEU A 36 -4.25 9.13 3.64
C LEU A 36 -3.26 9.87 2.72
N ALA A 37 -3.42 11.19 2.62
CA ALA A 37 -2.58 12.01 1.75
C ALA A 37 -1.09 11.91 2.13
N LYS A 38 -0.78 11.86 3.43
CA LYS A 38 0.60 11.80 3.95
C LYS A 38 1.37 10.54 3.55
N PHE A 39 0.67 9.44 3.20
CA PHE A 39 1.32 8.20 2.77
C PHE A 39 0.91 7.72 1.37
N LYS A 40 0.22 8.56 0.59
CA LYS A 40 -0.06 8.29 -0.83
C LYS A 40 1.21 8.04 -1.65
N LYS A 41 2.30 8.72 -1.29
CA LYS A 41 3.62 8.54 -1.93
C LYS A 41 4.14 7.11 -1.78
N LEU A 42 3.91 6.45 -0.65
CA LEU A 42 4.27 5.04 -0.44
C LEU A 42 3.49 4.12 -1.39
N ALA A 43 2.17 4.31 -1.52
CA ALA A 43 1.34 3.50 -2.41
C ALA A 43 1.72 3.68 -3.88
N LEU A 44 1.99 4.92 -4.31
CA LEU A 44 2.47 5.21 -5.66
C LEU A 44 3.85 4.59 -5.93
N TRP A 45 4.77 4.68 -4.96
CA TRP A 45 6.07 4.04 -5.05
C TRP A 45 5.95 2.51 -5.16
N LEU A 46 5.15 1.88 -4.30
CA LEU A 46 4.96 0.43 -4.31
C LEU A 46 4.39 -0.04 -5.64
N LYS A 47 3.37 0.64 -6.18
CA LYS A 47 2.84 0.36 -7.51
C LYS A 47 3.95 0.43 -8.57
N SER A 48 4.77 1.47 -8.54
CA SER A 48 5.87 1.63 -9.50
C SER A 48 6.88 0.48 -9.42
N GLU A 49 7.26 0.06 -8.21
CA GLU A 49 8.18 -1.07 -8.02
C GLU A 49 7.56 -2.40 -8.49
N MET A 50 6.26 -2.61 -8.26
CA MET A 50 5.54 -3.78 -8.76
C MET A 50 5.54 -3.83 -10.29
N VAL A 51 5.27 -2.70 -10.95
CA VAL A 51 5.33 -2.60 -12.43
C VAL A 51 6.75 -2.84 -12.93
N ASN A 52 7.77 -2.28 -12.28
CA ASN A 52 9.18 -2.50 -12.63
C ASN A 52 9.58 -3.98 -12.47
N ALA A 53 8.96 -4.70 -11.53
CA ALA A 53 9.13 -6.14 -11.34
C ALA A 53 8.31 -7.00 -12.32
N GLY A 54 7.53 -6.39 -13.22
CA GLY A 54 6.74 -7.08 -14.24
C GLY A 54 5.30 -7.41 -13.83
N LEU A 55 4.82 -6.91 -12.68
CA LEU A 55 3.43 -7.11 -12.26
C LEU A 55 2.50 -6.09 -12.94
N ALA A 56 1.29 -6.52 -13.29
CA ALA A 56 0.26 -5.67 -13.87
C ALA A 56 -0.49 -4.82 -12.82
N ALA A 57 0.24 -4.10 -11.95
CA ALA A 57 -0.34 -3.39 -10.82
C ALA A 57 -1.20 -2.17 -11.23
N ASP A 58 -2.47 -2.18 -10.83
CA ASP A 58 -3.45 -1.11 -11.03
C ASP A 58 -3.78 -0.35 -9.72
N GLY A 59 -4.18 0.91 -9.83
CA GLY A 59 -4.38 1.85 -8.73
C GLY A 59 -3.23 2.86 -8.58
N PRO A 60 -2.93 3.35 -7.36
CA PRO A 60 -3.63 3.07 -6.12
C PRO A 60 -5.02 3.74 -6.08
N GLY A 61 -6.05 2.95 -5.76
CA GLY A 61 -7.35 3.47 -5.29
C GLY A 61 -7.33 3.61 -3.77
N PHE A 62 -8.33 4.25 -3.17
CA PHE A 62 -8.47 4.24 -1.70
C PHE A 62 -9.75 3.54 -1.29
N ASP A 63 -9.76 2.97 -0.09
CA ASP A 63 -10.97 2.50 0.57
C ASP A 63 -11.52 3.56 1.53
N GLU A 64 -12.80 3.46 1.88
CA GLU A 64 -13.42 4.30 2.91
C GLU A 64 -12.83 4.01 4.32
N GLY A 65 -12.06 2.93 4.46
CA GLY A 65 -11.41 2.50 5.70
C GLY A 65 -10.08 3.22 6.01
N GLY A 66 -9.62 4.13 5.13
CA GLY A 66 -8.40 4.90 5.35
C GLY A 66 -7.13 4.20 4.87
N SER A 67 -7.22 3.37 3.84
CA SER A 67 -6.06 2.69 3.21
C SER A 67 -5.98 2.94 1.71
N TRP A 68 -4.77 2.77 1.15
CA TRP A 68 -4.56 2.71 -0.31
C TRP A 68 -4.54 1.26 -0.79
N MET A 69 -5.24 0.98 -1.89
CA MET A 69 -5.37 -0.33 -2.49
C MET A 69 -4.72 -0.38 -3.87
N ILE A 70 -3.92 -1.42 -4.11
CA ILE A 70 -3.32 -1.73 -5.41
C ILE A 70 -3.79 -3.13 -5.80
N GLN A 71 -4.31 -3.29 -7.02
CA GLN A 71 -4.77 -4.59 -7.52
C GLN A 71 -3.80 -5.14 -8.55
N VAL A 72 -3.46 -6.42 -8.44
CA VAL A 72 -2.72 -7.16 -9.47
C VAL A 72 -3.65 -8.21 -10.05
N PRO A 73 -4.25 -7.97 -11.22
CA PRO A 73 -5.11 -8.96 -11.87
C PRO A 73 -4.26 -10.16 -12.31
N SER A 74 -4.90 -11.33 -12.27
CA SER A 74 -4.40 -12.58 -12.83
C SER A 74 -5.40 -13.14 -13.83
N ASN A 75 -5.09 -14.31 -14.38
CA ASN A 75 -5.98 -14.99 -15.32
C ASN A 75 -7.30 -15.40 -14.65
N ASP A 76 -8.34 -15.57 -15.47
CA ASP A 76 -9.64 -16.11 -15.06
C ASP A 76 -10.37 -15.33 -13.93
N GLY A 77 -10.07 -14.03 -13.80
CA GLY A 77 -10.73 -13.15 -12.84
C GLY A 77 -10.17 -13.26 -11.40
N ALA A 78 -9.12 -14.05 -11.20
CA ALA A 78 -8.34 -14.03 -9.97
C ALA A 78 -7.52 -12.74 -9.85
N PHE A 79 -7.22 -12.31 -8.63
CA PHE A 79 -6.40 -11.12 -8.41
C PHE A 79 -5.75 -11.12 -7.02
N VAL A 80 -4.70 -10.32 -6.88
CA VAL A 80 -4.08 -10.02 -5.60
C VAL A 80 -4.40 -8.57 -5.23
N LEU A 81 -4.94 -8.36 -4.02
CA LEU A 81 -5.18 -7.04 -3.46
C LEU A 81 -4.07 -6.71 -2.46
N CYS A 82 -3.45 -5.56 -2.66
CA CYS A 82 -2.43 -5.02 -1.78
C CYS A 82 -3.02 -3.80 -1.06
N THR A 83 -3.20 -3.89 0.26
CA THR A 83 -3.74 -2.80 1.08
C THR A 83 -2.62 -2.19 1.90
N VAL A 84 -2.34 -0.91 1.66
CA VAL A 84 -1.33 -0.10 2.35
C VAL A 84 -2.04 0.78 3.37
N SER A 85 -1.69 0.60 4.64
CA SER A 85 -2.17 1.41 5.75
C SER A 85 -1.01 1.98 6.55
N ALA A 86 -1.24 3.06 7.28
CA ALA A 86 -0.25 3.67 8.15
C ALA A 86 -0.82 3.86 9.57
N SER A 87 -0.05 3.49 10.58
CA SER A 87 -0.33 3.89 11.96
C SER A 87 -0.03 5.37 12.14
N GLY A 88 -0.92 6.09 12.85
CA GLY A 88 -0.74 7.52 13.13
C GLY A 88 0.40 7.80 14.12
N GLY A 89 1.02 8.97 13.97
CA GLY A 89 2.10 9.47 14.84
C GLY A 89 3.28 10.08 14.06
N ASP A 90 4.28 10.59 14.77
CA ASP A 90 5.47 11.24 14.19
C ASP A 90 6.46 10.24 13.54
N ASP A 91 6.25 8.94 13.75
CA ASP A 91 7.08 7.85 13.24
C ASP A 91 6.17 6.72 12.72
N PRO A 92 5.56 6.92 11.54
CA PRO A 92 4.51 6.03 11.05
C PRO A 92 5.11 4.67 10.70
N ARG A 93 4.53 3.62 11.29
CA ARG A 93 4.71 2.26 10.79
C ARG A 93 3.65 1.96 9.76
N PHE A 94 4.10 1.47 8.62
CA PHE A 94 3.25 1.02 7.54
C PHE A 94 2.92 -0.45 7.71
N VAL A 95 1.70 -0.79 7.33
CA VAL A 95 1.21 -2.16 7.22
C VAL A 95 0.84 -2.37 5.76
N LEU A 96 1.39 -3.42 5.14
CA LEU A 96 0.98 -3.89 3.83
C LEU A 96 0.37 -5.27 3.98
N LEU A 97 -0.92 -5.38 3.67
CA LEU A 97 -1.63 -6.65 3.56
C LEU A 97 -1.65 -7.08 2.10
N VAL A 98 -1.37 -8.35 1.85
CA VAL A 98 -1.41 -8.97 0.52
C VAL A 98 -2.40 -10.13 0.57
N ASP A 99 -3.55 -9.93 -0.06
CA ASP A 99 -4.66 -10.88 -0.12
C ASP A 99 -4.82 -11.45 -1.53
N GLU A 100 -4.88 -12.77 -1.62
CA GLU A 100 -5.01 -13.50 -2.88
C GLU A 100 -6.45 -13.99 -3.03
N PHE A 101 -7.10 -13.63 -4.13
CA PHE A 101 -8.48 -13.98 -4.42
C PHE A 101 -8.58 -14.87 -5.66
N GLY A 102 -9.48 -15.86 -5.63
CA GLY A 102 -9.78 -16.70 -6.79
C GLY A 102 -8.66 -17.67 -7.19
N GLY A 103 -7.73 -18.00 -6.28
CA GLY A 103 -6.58 -18.86 -6.60
C GLY A 103 -5.50 -18.14 -7.41
N ALA A 104 -5.39 -16.82 -7.24
CA ALA A 104 -4.30 -16.03 -7.80
C ALA A 104 -2.94 -16.67 -7.45
N PRO A 105 -1.95 -16.58 -8.35
CA PRO A 105 -0.67 -17.24 -8.15
C PRO A 105 0.05 -16.68 -6.91
N GLU A 106 0.61 -17.59 -6.11
CA GLU A 106 1.30 -17.30 -4.84
C GLU A 106 2.61 -16.49 -5.03
N ASP A 107 3.01 -16.20 -6.27
CA ASP A 107 4.27 -15.55 -6.60
C ASP A 107 4.25 -14.03 -6.37
N VAL A 108 3.08 -13.39 -6.49
CA VAL A 108 2.94 -11.93 -6.28
C VAL A 108 3.39 -11.53 -4.88
N GLY A 109 2.98 -12.27 -3.86
CA GLY A 109 3.40 -12.02 -2.48
C GLY A 109 4.93 -12.14 -2.28
N HIS A 110 5.57 -13.09 -2.97
CA HIS A 110 7.03 -13.25 -2.94
C HIS A 110 7.76 -12.12 -3.68
N VAL A 111 7.21 -11.67 -4.82
CA VAL A 111 7.76 -10.52 -5.56
C VAL A 111 7.68 -9.26 -4.71
N ILE A 112 6.55 -9.02 -4.04
CA ILE A 112 6.38 -7.88 -3.11
C ILE A 112 7.38 -7.97 -1.96
N GLU A 113 7.52 -9.14 -1.33
CA GLU A 113 8.50 -9.33 -0.27
C GLU A 113 9.92 -8.99 -0.74
N LYS A 114 10.29 -9.43 -1.95
CA LYS A 114 11.59 -9.14 -2.55
C LYS A 114 11.78 -7.65 -2.83
N ILE A 115 10.74 -6.95 -3.27
CA ILE A 115 10.75 -5.49 -3.44
C ILE A 115 11.05 -4.83 -2.09
N LEU A 116 10.27 -5.15 -1.06
CA LEU A 116 10.41 -4.55 0.28
C LEU A 116 11.78 -4.82 0.90
N ARG A 117 12.32 -6.04 0.76
CA ARG A 117 13.63 -6.42 1.32
C ARG A 117 14.81 -5.72 0.65
N ASN A 118 14.69 -5.38 -0.63
CA ASN A 118 15.79 -4.78 -1.40
C ASN A 118 15.67 -3.25 -1.53
N ALA A 119 14.53 -2.69 -1.15
CA ALA A 119 14.28 -1.26 -1.21
C ALA A 119 15.10 -0.51 -0.16
N ARG A 120 15.89 0.47 -0.62
CA ARG A 120 16.66 1.38 0.25
C ARG A 120 15.78 2.31 1.08
N GLU A 121 14.53 2.49 0.63
CA GLU A 121 13.51 3.29 1.30
C GLU A 121 13.02 2.60 2.59
N ILE A 122 13.23 1.28 2.71
CA ILE A 122 12.73 0.45 3.82
C ILE A 122 13.85 0.27 4.86
N GLY A 123 13.63 0.81 6.07
CA GLY A 123 14.63 0.74 7.15
C GLY A 123 14.50 -0.48 8.05
N GLU A 124 13.26 -0.83 8.44
CA GLU A 124 12.92 -1.98 9.28
C GLU A 124 11.79 -2.73 8.60
N LEU A 125 11.94 -4.04 8.37
CA LEU A 125 10.90 -4.89 7.79
C LEU A 125 10.67 -6.11 8.69
N ARG A 126 9.40 -6.34 9.04
CA ARG A 126 8.94 -7.55 9.74
C ARG A 126 7.85 -8.18 8.90
N ASN A 127 8.01 -9.47 8.60
CA ASN A 127 6.95 -10.28 8.01
C ASN A 127 6.21 -10.99 9.15
N ILE A 128 4.88 -10.99 9.10
CA ILE A 128 4.01 -11.76 10.00
C ILE A 128 3.43 -12.90 9.16
N ASP A 129 4.03 -14.08 9.30
CA ASP A 129 3.48 -15.30 8.73
C ASP A 129 2.32 -15.74 9.63
N ASN A 130 1.08 -15.64 9.13
CA ASN A 130 -0.14 -16.14 9.79
C ASN A 130 -0.40 -17.61 9.42
#